data_AF-A0A1D3TR74-F1
#
_entry.id   AF-A0A1D3TR74-F1
#
_cell.length_a   1.000
_cell.length_b   1.000
_cell.length_c   1.000
_cell.angle_alpha   90.00
_cell.angle_beta   90.00
_cell.angle_gamma   90.00
#
_symmetry.space_group_name_H-M   'P 1'
#
loop_
_entity.id
_entity.type
_entity.pdbx_description
1 polymer ?
#
loop_
_entity_poly.entity_id
_entity_poly.type
_entity_poly.pdbx_seq_one_letter_code
_entity_poly.pdbx_strand_id
1 'polypeptide(L)'
;MLTEGRKFMFWTNMLFCIMVPAIIIVIGAVFKKHPPKKINSFAGYRTVRSMKSQKAWDFANRYSARLMLSCGVILLVYQQQ
;
A
#
# COMPACT_ATOMS: atom_id res chain seq x y z
N MET A 1 10.27 -33.76 -16.22
CA MET A 1 11.20 -32.74 -15.68
C MET A 1 10.80 -31.30 -15.99
N LEU A 2 10.41 -30.94 -17.22
CA LEU A 2 10.01 -29.56 -17.58
C LEU A 2 8.67 -29.07 -16.98
N THR A 3 7.82 -29.99 -16.47
CA THR A 3 6.52 -29.68 -15.87
C THR A 3 6.62 -29.21 -14.43
N GLU A 4 7.52 -29.82 -13.64
CA GLU A 4 7.64 -29.54 -12.21
C GLU A 4 8.28 -28.17 -11.94
N GLY A 5 9.29 -27.79 -12.75
CA GLY A 5 9.86 -26.45 -12.72
C GLY A 5 8.85 -25.36 -13.08
N ARG A 6 7.97 -25.63 -14.06
CA ARG A 6 6.94 -24.68 -14.51
C ARG A 6 5.83 -24.51 -13.47
N LYS A 7 5.43 -25.60 -12.78
CA LYS A 7 4.52 -25.55 -11.64
C LYS A 7 5.12 -24.72 -10.49
N PHE A 8 6.36 -24.97 -10.13
CA PHE A 8 7.04 -24.22 -9.07
C PHE A 8 7.07 -22.71 -9.37
N MET A 9 7.48 -22.31 -10.57
CA MET A 9 7.50 -20.90 -10.99
C MET A 9 6.11 -20.26 -10.99
N PHE A 10 5.06 -21.00 -11.34
CA PHE A 10 3.68 -20.53 -11.32
C PHE A 10 3.21 -20.23 -9.88
N TRP A 11 3.42 -21.18 -8.96
CA TRP A 11 3.01 -21.03 -7.56
C TRP A 11 3.77 -19.93 -6.83
N THR A 12 5.09 -19.81 -7.06
CA THR A 12 5.88 -18.74 -6.45
C THR A 12 5.44 -17.37 -6.96
N ASN A 13 5.20 -17.21 -8.26
CA ASN A 13 4.68 -15.97 -8.83
C ASN A 13 3.31 -15.59 -8.24
N MET A 14 2.40 -16.55 -8.11
CA MET A 14 1.06 -16.33 -7.54
C MET A 14 1.12 -15.85 -6.08
N LEU A 15 2.03 -16.41 -5.28
CA LEU A 15 2.29 -15.97 -3.90
C LEU A 15 2.77 -14.51 -3.87
N PHE A 16 3.78 -14.17 -4.67
CA PHE A 16 4.32 -12.80 -4.72
C PHE A 16 3.28 -11.78 -5.18
N CYS A 17 2.46 -12.11 -6.19
CA CYS A 17 1.40 -11.23 -6.67
C CYS A 17 0.40 -10.87 -5.57
N ILE A 18 0.01 -11.81 -4.70
CA ILE A 18 -0.96 -11.55 -3.62
C ILE A 18 -0.32 -10.80 -2.43
N MET A 19 0.96 -11.04 -2.14
CA MET A 19 1.65 -10.43 -1.01
C MET A 19 1.76 -8.90 -1.13
N VAL A 20 2.08 -8.38 -2.33
CA VAL A 20 2.26 -6.94 -2.55
C VAL A 20 1.00 -6.11 -2.23
N PRO A 21 -0.19 -6.39 -2.81
CA PRO A 21 -1.41 -5.65 -2.49
C PRO A 21 -1.85 -5.88 -1.04
N ALA A 22 -1.61 -7.06 -0.46
CA ALA A 22 -1.88 -7.31 0.95
C ALA A 22 -1.06 -6.37 1.86
N ILE A 23 0.24 -6.20 1.57
CA ILE A 23 1.11 -5.26 2.30
C ILE A 23 0.60 -3.82 2.15
N ILE A 24 0.21 -3.40 0.94
CA ILE A 24 -0.34 -2.06 0.68
C ILE A 24 -1.61 -1.83 1.52
N ILE A 25 -2.51 -2.80 1.59
CA ILE A 25 -3.74 -2.74 2.40
C ILE A 25 -3.38 -2.62 3.88
N VAL A 26 -2.45 -3.44 4.39
CA VAL A 26 -2.02 -3.40 5.79
C VAL A 26 -1.41 -2.04 6.14
N ILE A 27 -0.51 -1.52 5.30
CA ILE A 27 0.09 -0.19 5.51
C ILE A 27 -0.99 0.90 5.50
N GLY A 28 -1.91 0.86 4.53
CA GLY A 28 -3.03 1.79 4.45
C GLY A 28 -3.92 1.75 5.70
N ALA A 29 -4.19 0.55 6.24
CA ALA A 29 -4.99 0.36 7.45
C ALA A 29 -4.27 0.89 8.69
N VAL A 30 -2.97 0.62 8.83
CA VAL A 30 -2.14 1.16 9.91
C VAL A 30 -2.11 2.68 9.84
N PHE A 31 -1.91 3.27 8.66
CA PHE A 31 -1.88 4.72 8.49
C PHE A 31 -3.25 5.38 8.69
N LYS A 32 -4.35 4.65 8.44
CA LYS A 32 -5.71 5.11 8.76
C LYS A 32 -5.95 5.13 10.28
N LYS A 33 -5.48 4.11 11.01
CA LYS A 33 -5.65 4.00 12.47
C LYS A 33 -4.67 4.87 13.26
N HIS A 34 -3.43 4.95 12.78
CA HIS A 34 -2.32 5.68 13.38
C HIS A 34 -1.70 6.61 12.33
N PRO A 35 -2.41 7.67 11.90
CA PRO A 35 -1.83 8.62 10.97
C PRO A 35 -0.57 9.26 11.59
N PRO A 36 0.48 9.52 10.81
CA PRO A 36 1.68 10.15 11.31
C PRO A 36 1.33 11.55 11.85
N LYS A 37 1.34 11.70 13.18
CA LYS A 37 0.85 12.91 13.88
C LYS A 37 1.80 14.10 13.81
N LYS A 38 3.04 13.87 13.37
CA LYS A 38 4.06 14.92 13.23
C LYS A 38 4.61 14.87 11.80
N ILE A 39 4.81 16.05 11.23
CA ILE A 39 5.57 16.22 10.00
C ILE A 39 6.96 15.63 10.24
N ASN A 40 7.31 14.61 9.48
CA ASN A 40 8.59 13.92 9.60
C ASN A 40 9.10 13.56 8.20
N SER A 41 10.42 13.37 8.08
CA SER A 41 11.07 13.05 6.81
C SER A 41 11.07 11.54 6.48
N PHE A 42 10.56 10.69 7.38
CA PHE A 42 10.70 9.23 7.28
C PHE A 42 9.44 8.51 6.78
N ALA A 43 8.24 8.97 7.11
CA ALA A 43 6.97 8.32 6.79
C ALA A 43 5.83 9.33 6.61
N GLY A 44 4.96 9.07 5.63
CA GLY A 44 3.80 9.90 5.30
C GLY A 44 3.89 10.57 3.93
N TYR A 45 2.82 11.28 3.55
CA TYR A 45 2.68 11.95 2.27
C TYR A 45 3.47 13.28 2.25
N ARG A 46 4.74 13.19 1.90
CA ARG A 46 5.77 14.26 1.97
C ARG A 46 5.81 15.14 0.72
N THR A 47 4.72 15.83 0.42
CA THR A 47 4.75 16.91 -0.59
C THR A 47 4.98 18.26 0.10
N VAL A 48 5.65 19.21 -0.57
CA VAL A 48 5.91 20.58 -0.04
C VAL A 48 4.62 21.24 0.45
N ARG A 49 3.51 21.03 -0.27
CA ARG A 49 2.18 21.54 0.08
C ARG A 49 1.59 20.88 1.34
N SER A 50 1.79 19.57 1.50
CA SER A 50 1.34 18.80 2.67
C SER A 50 2.08 19.20 3.95
N MET A 51 3.39 19.46 3.84
CA MET A 51 4.25 19.79 4.99
C MET A 51 4.16 21.27 5.44
N LYS A 52 3.42 22.13 4.72
CA LYS A 52 3.32 23.56 5.03
C LYS A 52 2.60 23.86 6.35
N SER A 53 1.73 22.98 6.81
CA SER A 53 1.05 23.09 8.11
C SER A 53 0.63 21.72 8.62
N GLN A 54 0.49 21.57 9.94
CA GLN A 54 0.04 20.32 10.55
C GLN A 54 -1.36 19.91 10.06
N LYS A 55 -2.27 20.87 9.84
CA LYS A 55 -3.61 20.59 9.30
C LYS A 55 -3.56 20.02 7.87
N ALA A 56 -2.70 20.58 7.02
CA ALA A 56 -2.50 20.10 5.65
C ALA A 56 -1.86 18.70 5.65
N TRP A 57 -0.89 18.48 6.53
CA TRP A 57 -0.23 17.19 6.72
C TRP A 57 -1.23 16.12 7.15
N ASP A 58 -2.07 16.41 8.15
CA ASP A 58 -3.07 15.49 8.65
C ASP A 58 -4.12 15.14 7.58
N PHE A 59 -4.57 16.14 6.80
CA PHE A 59 -5.50 15.92 5.70
C PHE A 59 -4.89 15.03 4.62
N ALA A 60 -3.69 15.37 4.16
CA ALA A 60 -3.02 14.66 3.07
C ALA A 60 -2.70 13.21 3.45
N ASN A 61 -2.23 12.96 4.67
CA ASN A 61 -1.95 11.61 5.16
C ASN A 61 -3.23 10.78 5.33
N ARG A 62 -4.33 11.36 5.85
CA ARG A 62 -5.64 10.68 5.91
C ARG A 62 -6.21 10.35 4.53
N TYR A 63 -6.00 11.22 3.54
CA TYR A 63 -6.42 10.99 2.17
C TYR A 63 -5.58 9.91 1.50
N SER A 64 -4.25 9.98 1.66
CA SER A 64 -3.31 8.97 1.16
C SER A 64 -3.57 7.58 1.75
N ALA A 65 -3.88 7.47 3.05
CA ALA A 65 -4.24 6.20 3.68
C ALA A 65 -5.51 5.58 3.07
N ARG A 66 -6.51 6.41 2.74
CA ARG A 66 -7.73 5.95 2.04
C ARG A 66 -7.43 5.49 0.62
N LEU A 67 -6.61 6.24 -0.12
CA LEU A 67 -6.17 5.84 -1.45
C LEU A 67 -5.41 4.52 -1.44
N MET A 68 -4.47 4.34 -0.50
CA MET A 68 -3.72 3.08 -0.37
C MET A 68 -4.64 1.88 -0.16
N LEU A 69 -5.66 2.03 0.68
CA LEU A 69 -6.66 0.97 0.89
C LEU A 69 -7.46 0.67 -0.38
N SER A 70 -7.99 1.70 -1.06
CA SER A 70 -8.76 1.52 -2.29
C SER A 70 -7.91 0.90 -3.40
N CYS A 71 -6.70 1.42 -3.63
CA CYS A 71 -5.77 0.90 -4.64
C CYS A 71 -5.35 -0.54 -4.34
N GLY A 72 -5.06 -0.86 -3.07
CA GLY A 72 -4.69 -2.21 -2.67
C GLY A 72 -5.81 -3.22 -2.93
N VAL A 73 -7.07 -2.86 -2.64
CA VAL A 73 -8.23 -3.71 -2.94
C VAL A 73 -8.45 -3.85 -4.45
N ILE A 74 -8.35 -2.76 -5.23
CA ILE A 74 -8.49 -2.80 -6.69
C ILE A 74 -7.43 -3.70 -7.31
N LEU A 75 -6.17 -3.55 -6.91
CA LEU A 75 -5.07 -4.42 -7.36
C LEU A 75 -5.32 -5.88 -7.00
N LEU A 76 -5.84 -6.15 -5.79
CA LEU A 76 -6.13 -7.51 -5.34
C LEU A 76 -7.24 -8.16 -6.17
N VAL A 77 -8.27 -7.40 -6.57
CA VAL A 77 -9.34 -7.92 -7.42
C VAL A 77 -8.89 -8.07 -8.87
N TYR A 78 -8.14 -7.10 -9.40
CA TYR A 78 -7.70 -7.11 -10.80
C TYR A 78 -6.78 -8.29 -11.12
N GLN A 79 -5.88 -8.66 -10.19
CA GLN A 79 -4.95 -9.78 -10.37
C GLN A 79 -5.60 -11.18 -10.32
N GLN A 80 -6.90 -11.28 -10.03
CA GLN A 80 -7.64 -12.54 -9.99
C GLN A 80 -8.37 -12.84 -11.32
N GLN A 81 -8.27 -11.92 -12.29
CA GLN A 81 -8.80 -12.08 -13.66
C GLN A 81 -7.69 -12.48 -14.62
#